data_AF-A0A1Q8RUV8-F1
#
_entry.id   AF-A0A1Q8RUV8-F1
#
_cell.length_a   1.000
_cell.length_b   1.000
_cell.length_c   1.000
_cell.angle_alpha   90.00
_cell.angle_beta   90.00
_cell.angle_gamma   90.00
#
_symmetry.space_group_name_H-M   'P 1'
#
loop_
_entity.id
_entity.type
_entity.pdbx_description
1 polymer ?
#
loop_
_entity_poly.entity_id
_entity_poly.type
_entity_poly.pdbx_seq_one_letter_code
_entity_poly.pdbx_strand_id
1 'polypeptide(L)'
;MEIEFIDGVLGDVVPDKAVPKTSEHDRLNNGAVGCWRGHMNALAEVVRRNLSSALILEDDVDWDIRIRDQLHDFALSSQALIQPLSLPGAPLSYADPTYRNPSDEAPRKDHDIPFDHLPTTVPPDNSPYGDDWDLLWIGHCGMHFPFENNKNVPQARVIHLDDVTVAPKKNLWTFNIPFTLKEKYPEHTRAVHHAQEGVCTLGYAVSQKGARKLLQEVALKDVSDAVDILLRFFCEGAKGRKPHNCITTQPALFHHHRPAGPLSSMSDIGNHGSGFREKSMTDMVRWSVRLNADALLDGRTDFVDQYPADS
;
A
#
# COMPACT_ATOMS: atom_id res chain seq x y z
N MET A 1 22.32 3.58 6.53
CA MET A 1 21.18 3.76 5.63
C MET A 1 21.75 4.19 4.29
N GLU A 2 21.55 3.38 3.25
CA GLU A 2 21.92 3.73 1.88
C GLU A 2 20.65 4.22 1.20
N ILE A 3 20.68 5.43 0.63
CA ILE A 3 19.55 6.02 -0.10
C ILE A 3 20.00 6.10 -1.56
N GLU A 4 19.23 5.49 -2.45
CA GLU A 4 19.44 5.59 -3.89
C GLU A 4 18.23 6.28 -4.52
N PHE A 5 18.51 7.23 -5.40
CA PHE A 5 17.49 7.87 -6.23
C PHE A 5 17.47 7.16 -7.58
N ILE A 6 16.27 6.85 -8.05
CA ILE A 6 16.04 6.28 -9.38
C ILE A 6 15.27 7.33 -10.16
N ASP A 7 15.88 7.87 -11.20
CA ASP A 7 15.28 8.94 -11.98
C ASP A 7 13.96 8.46 -12.62
N GLY A 8 12.96 9.33 -12.56
CA GLY A 8 11.73 9.16 -13.33
C GLY A 8 12.03 9.10 -14.83
N VAL A 9 11.20 8.35 -15.57
CA VAL A 9 11.36 8.24 -17.02
C VAL A 9 10.30 9.07 -17.72
N LEU A 10 10.71 9.96 -18.61
CA LEU A 10 9.78 10.66 -19.50
C LEU A 10 9.16 9.64 -20.47
N GLY A 11 7.84 9.49 -20.49
CA GLY A 11 7.23 8.44 -21.30
C GLY A 11 7.30 8.68 -22.80
N ASP A 12 7.61 9.90 -23.26
CA ASP A 12 7.84 10.20 -24.69
C ASP A 12 9.17 9.66 -25.20
N VAL A 13 10.16 9.44 -24.32
CA VAL A 13 11.44 8.80 -24.68
C VAL A 13 11.37 7.28 -24.68
N VAL A 14 10.26 6.68 -24.21
CA VAL A 14 10.06 5.22 -24.22
C VAL A 14 9.52 4.80 -25.59
N PRO A 15 10.28 4.02 -26.40
CA PRO A 15 9.82 3.59 -27.71
C PRO A 15 8.60 2.68 -27.59
N ASP A 16 7.64 2.82 -28.51
CA ASP A 16 6.42 1.98 -28.52
C ASP A 16 6.74 0.48 -28.58
N LYS A 17 7.79 0.11 -29.31
CA LYS A 17 8.28 -1.27 -29.42
C LYS A 17 8.83 -1.83 -28.10
N ALA A 18 9.12 -0.98 -27.12
CA ALA A 18 9.66 -1.36 -25.81
C ALA A 18 8.56 -1.47 -24.73
N VAL A 19 7.31 -1.12 -25.05
CA VAL A 19 6.15 -1.31 -24.19
C VAL A 19 5.51 -2.66 -24.56
N PRO A 20 5.44 -3.63 -23.63
CA PRO A 20 4.79 -4.90 -23.90
C PRO A 20 3.32 -4.69 -24.30
N LYS A 21 2.97 -5.24 -25.45
CA LYS A 21 1.62 -5.23 -26.01
C LYS A 21 1.28 -6.62 -26.52
N THR A 22 0.39 -7.28 -25.80
CA THR A 22 -0.11 -8.64 -26.02
C THR A 22 -1.57 -8.67 -26.45
N SER A 23 -2.29 -7.54 -26.34
CA SER A 23 -3.63 -7.37 -26.88
C SER A 23 -3.80 -6.06 -27.66
N GLU A 24 -4.90 -5.92 -28.41
CA GLU A 24 -5.21 -4.67 -29.11
C GLU A 24 -5.77 -3.64 -28.13
N HIS A 25 -4.96 -2.63 -27.82
CA HIS A 25 -5.37 -1.43 -27.09
C HIS A 25 -4.52 -0.23 -27.53
N ASP A 26 -4.98 0.97 -27.22
CA ASP A 26 -4.19 2.17 -27.45
C ASP A 26 -3.00 2.24 -26.50
N ARG A 27 -1.96 2.95 -26.93
CA ARG A 27 -0.84 3.28 -26.06
C ARG A 27 -1.34 4.21 -24.96
N LEU A 28 -0.93 3.95 -23.72
CA LEU A 28 -1.19 4.88 -22.63
C LEU A 28 -0.52 6.23 -22.90
N ASN A 29 -1.02 7.28 -22.23
CA ASN A 29 -0.40 8.60 -22.30
C ASN A 29 1.05 8.55 -21.77
N ASN A 30 1.86 9.55 -22.15
CA ASN A 30 3.28 9.58 -21.79
C ASN A 30 3.52 9.59 -20.27
N GLY A 31 2.67 10.25 -19.48
CA GLY A 31 2.78 10.22 -18.01
C GLY A 31 2.67 8.79 -17.46
N ALA A 32 1.64 8.05 -17.89
CA ALA A 32 1.41 6.68 -17.46
C ALA A 32 2.52 5.71 -17.91
N VAL A 33 3.02 5.84 -19.14
CA VAL A 33 4.14 5.01 -19.63
C VAL A 33 5.44 5.31 -18.87
N GLY A 34 5.71 6.60 -18.61
CA GLY A 34 6.87 7.03 -17.85
C GLY A 34 6.85 6.51 -16.41
N CYS A 35 5.70 6.66 -15.75
CA CYS A 35 5.43 6.11 -14.42
C CYS A 35 5.66 4.59 -14.39
N TRP A 36 4.99 3.82 -15.27
CA TRP A 36 5.20 2.37 -15.36
C TRP A 36 6.68 2.01 -15.51
N ARG A 37 7.40 2.67 -16.43
CA ARG A 37 8.82 2.37 -16.66
C ARG A 37 9.67 2.68 -15.42
N GLY A 38 9.44 3.79 -14.74
CA GLY A 38 10.14 4.15 -13.51
C GLY A 38 10.01 3.08 -12.43
N HIS A 39 8.78 2.60 -12.19
CA HIS A 39 8.54 1.50 -11.24
C HIS A 39 9.22 0.20 -11.68
N MET A 40 9.21 -0.14 -12.97
CA MET A 40 9.89 -1.34 -13.46
C MET A 40 11.42 -1.26 -13.28
N ASN A 41 12.00 -0.07 -13.43
CA ASN A 41 13.43 0.14 -13.15
C ASN A 41 13.75 -0.07 -11.67
N ALA A 42 12.93 0.48 -10.77
CA ALA A 42 13.09 0.28 -9.33
C ALA A 42 13.00 -1.20 -8.93
N LEU A 43 12.02 -1.92 -9.47
CA LEU A 43 11.88 -3.36 -9.24
C LEU A 43 13.06 -4.17 -9.80
N ALA A 44 13.58 -3.78 -10.97
CA ALA A 44 14.75 -4.40 -11.56
C ALA A 44 15.99 -4.26 -10.66
N GLU A 45 16.16 -3.12 -9.99
CA GLU A 45 17.27 -2.90 -9.06
C GLU A 45 17.21 -3.81 -7.82
N VAL A 46 16.01 -4.06 -7.28
CA VAL A 46 15.82 -5.03 -6.18
C VAL A 46 16.38 -6.41 -6.56
N VAL A 47 16.08 -6.86 -7.78
CA VAL A 47 16.54 -8.15 -8.30
C VAL A 47 18.02 -8.12 -8.65
N ARG A 48 18.48 -7.09 -9.35
CA ARG A 48 19.86 -6.94 -9.83
C ARG A 48 20.86 -6.87 -8.68
N ARG A 49 20.53 -6.13 -7.62
CA ARG A 49 21.34 -5.97 -6.41
C ARG A 49 21.14 -7.10 -5.40
N ASN A 50 20.20 -8.02 -5.67
CA ASN A 50 19.84 -9.12 -4.78
C ASN A 50 19.46 -8.64 -3.36
N LEU A 51 18.64 -7.58 -3.28
CA LEU A 51 18.11 -7.07 -2.02
C LEU A 51 17.03 -8.02 -1.50
N SER A 52 16.98 -8.27 -0.18
CA SER A 52 15.93 -9.11 0.43
C SER A 52 14.53 -8.50 0.28
N SER A 53 14.45 -7.17 0.42
CA SER A 53 13.27 -6.35 0.17
C SER A 53 13.67 -4.90 -0.07
N ALA A 54 12.74 -4.10 -0.59
CA ALA A 54 12.89 -2.66 -0.72
C ALA A 54 11.55 -1.95 -0.46
N LEU A 55 11.61 -0.73 0.09
CA LEU A 55 10.48 0.21 0.17
C LEU A 55 10.64 1.23 -0.96
N ILE A 56 9.63 1.34 -1.81
CA ILE A 56 9.55 2.29 -2.92
C ILE A 56 8.50 3.34 -2.55
N LEU A 57 8.89 4.61 -2.63
CA LEU A 57 8.05 5.75 -2.30
C LEU A 57 8.02 6.71 -3.49
N GLU A 58 6.86 7.30 -3.76
CA GLU A 58 6.76 8.49 -4.61
C GLU A 58 7.40 9.70 -3.88
N ASP A 59 7.86 10.71 -4.61
CA ASP A 59 8.65 11.82 -4.05
C ASP A 59 7.80 12.90 -3.35
N ASP A 60 6.50 12.90 -3.62
CA ASP A 60 5.50 13.80 -3.05
C ASP A 60 4.80 13.22 -1.81
N VAL A 61 5.33 12.16 -1.20
CA VAL A 61 4.72 11.55 0.00
C VAL A 61 5.23 12.12 1.32
N ASP A 62 4.44 11.87 2.35
CA ASP A 62 4.74 12.17 3.75
C ASP A 62 4.02 11.18 4.66
N TRP A 63 4.44 11.14 5.92
CA TRP A 63 4.01 10.14 6.91
C TRP A 63 3.99 10.75 8.32
N ASP A 64 3.40 10.02 9.26
CA ASP A 64 3.35 10.44 10.67
C ASP A 64 4.72 10.25 11.33
N ILE A 65 5.15 11.16 12.19
CA ILE A 65 6.42 11.02 12.94
C ILE A 65 6.50 9.68 13.73
N ARG A 66 5.35 9.09 14.07
CA ARG A 66 5.20 7.78 14.74
C ARG A 66 5.26 6.58 13.78
N ILE A 67 5.76 6.75 12.57
CA ILE A 67 5.82 5.69 11.54
C ILE A 67 6.48 4.38 12.01
N ARG A 68 7.42 4.44 12.96
CA ARG A 68 8.05 3.24 13.53
C ARG A 68 7.05 2.36 14.27
N ASP A 69 6.19 2.97 15.08
CA ASP A 69 5.15 2.27 15.83
C ASP A 69 4.08 1.74 14.87
N GLN A 70 3.70 2.56 13.88
CA GLN A 70 2.75 2.15 12.84
C GLN A 70 3.25 0.95 12.02
N LEU A 71 4.54 0.94 11.65
CA LEU A 71 5.15 -0.18 10.93
C LEU A 71 5.33 -1.42 11.82
N HIS A 72 5.57 -1.25 13.12
CA HIS A 72 5.61 -2.34 14.07
C HIS A 72 4.23 -3.03 14.18
N ASP A 73 3.16 -2.26 14.33
CA ASP A 73 1.80 -2.79 14.41
C ASP A 73 1.36 -3.43 13.09
N PHE A 74 1.75 -2.83 11.97
CA PHE A 74 1.57 -3.42 10.64
C PHE A 74 2.31 -4.76 10.51
N ALA A 75 3.53 -4.87 11.05
CA ALA A 75 4.31 -6.10 11.03
C ALA A 75 3.62 -7.22 11.82
N LEU A 76 3.16 -6.95 13.05
CA LEU A 76 2.41 -7.92 13.85
C LEU A 76 1.12 -8.36 13.16
N SER A 77 0.39 -7.40 12.59
CA SER A 77 -0.85 -7.67 11.86
C SER A 77 -0.61 -8.52 10.60
N SER A 78 0.43 -8.19 9.83
CA SER A 78 0.81 -8.96 8.64
C SER A 78 1.18 -10.39 9.01
N GLN A 79 1.96 -10.60 10.08
CA GLN A 79 2.28 -11.93 10.59
C GLN A 79 1.02 -12.72 10.94
N ALA A 80 0.06 -12.12 11.65
CA ALA A 80 -1.20 -12.78 12.01
C ALA A 80 -2.00 -13.24 10.77
N LEU A 81 -1.91 -12.50 9.66
CA LEU A 81 -2.62 -12.81 8.41
C LEU A 81 -1.92 -13.88 7.58
N ILE A 82 -0.58 -13.95 7.57
CA ILE A 82 0.16 -14.77 6.60
C ILE A 82 1.07 -15.85 7.21
N GLN A 83 1.36 -15.81 8.51
CA GLN A 83 2.18 -16.85 9.16
C GLN A 83 1.33 -18.04 9.60
N PRO A 84 1.90 -19.26 9.59
CA PRO A 84 1.29 -20.43 10.20
C PRO A 84 0.96 -20.20 11.68
N LEU A 85 -0.13 -20.78 12.15
CA LEU A 85 -0.44 -20.83 13.58
C LEU A 85 0.57 -21.73 14.31
N SER A 86 1.05 -21.28 15.47
CA SER A 86 1.96 -22.05 16.32
C SER A 86 1.17 -22.99 17.24
N LEU A 87 0.68 -24.10 16.68
CA LEU A 87 -0.10 -25.11 17.38
C LEU A 87 0.67 -26.45 17.44
N PRO A 88 1.20 -26.84 18.62
CA PRO A 88 1.97 -28.08 18.75
C PRO A 88 1.18 -29.32 18.34
N GLY A 89 1.69 -30.09 17.37
CA GLY A 89 1.09 -31.34 16.90
C GLY A 89 -0.13 -31.17 15.99
N ALA A 90 -0.53 -29.94 15.64
CA ALA A 90 -1.62 -29.69 14.70
C ALA A 90 -1.11 -29.61 13.25
N PRO A 91 -1.97 -29.88 12.25
CA PRO A 91 -1.68 -29.60 10.85
C PRO A 91 -1.40 -28.11 10.60
N LEU A 92 -0.66 -27.83 9.52
CA LEU A 92 -0.46 -26.47 9.03
C LEU A 92 -1.79 -25.75 8.84
N SER A 93 -1.98 -24.64 9.54
CA SER A 93 -3.20 -23.84 9.53
C SER A 93 -2.86 -22.36 9.69
N TYR A 94 -3.79 -21.50 9.31
CA TYR A 94 -3.66 -20.04 9.34
C TYR A 94 -4.87 -19.45 10.07
N ALA A 95 -4.74 -18.23 10.56
CA ALA A 95 -5.84 -17.52 11.21
C ALA A 95 -7.03 -17.32 10.25
N ASP A 96 -6.72 -17.06 8.99
CA ASP A 96 -7.69 -17.00 7.90
C ASP A 96 -7.83 -18.37 7.21
N PRO A 97 -8.99 -19.04 7.31
CA PRO A 97 -9.21 -20.31 6.62
C PRO A 97 -9.24 -20.17 5.08
N THR A 98 -9.46 -18.96 4.55
CA THR A 98 -9.44 -18.67 3.11
C THR A 98 -8.03 -18.40 2.57
N TYR A 99 -7.04 -18.22 3.45
CA TYR A 99 -5.64 -18.04 3.05
C TYR A 99 -5.04 -19.35 2.54
N ARG A 100 -4.50 -19.32 1.32
CA ARG A 100 -3.93 -20.46 0.56
C ARG A 100 -4.88 -21.64 0.26
N ASN A 101 -6.11 -21.61 0.77
CA ASN A 101 -7.14 -22.60 0.50
C ASN A 101 -8.43 -21.91 0.05
N PRO A 102 -8.58 -21.61 -1.25
CA PRO A 102 -9.86 -21.17 -1.79
C PRO A 102 -10.85 -22.33 -1.71
N SER A 103 -11.61 -22.44 -0.62
CA SER A 103 -12.68 -23.44 -0.51
C SER A 103 -13.99 -22.88 -1.12
N ASP A 104 -14.85 -23.79 -1.56
CA ASP A 104 -16.24 -23.47 -1.94
C ASP A 104 -17.17 -23.38 -0.72
N GLU A 105 -16.65 -23.55 0.49
CA GLU A 105 -17.43 -23.45 1.73
C GLU A 105 -17.68 -21.98 2.08
N ALA A 106 -18.87 -21.70 2.61
CA ALA A 106 -19.28 -20.34 2.92
C ALA A 106 -18.25 -19.64 3.83
N PRO A 107 -17.80 -18.41 3.50
CA PRO A 107 -16.90 -17.66 4.36
C PRO A 107 -17.48 -17.52 5.77
N ARG A 108 -16.63 -17.51 6.80
CA ARG A 108 -17.04 -17.09 8.15
C ARG A 108 -17.73 -15.73 8.05
N LYS A 109 -18.80 -15.50 8.83
CA LYS A 109 -19.40 -14.16 8.96
C LYS A 109 -18.49 -13.16 9.66
N ASP A 110 -17.50 -13.64 10.40
CA ASP A 110 -16.56 -12.80 11.13
C ASP A 110 -15.16 -12.95 10.54
N HIS A 111 -14.70 -11.87 9.94
CA HIS A 111 -13.39 -11.74 9.29
C HIS A 111 -12.41 -10.96 10.15
N ASP A 112 -12.85 -10.46 11.31
CA ASP A 112 -12.12 -9.48 12.09
C ASP A 112 -11.31 -10.18 13.18
N ILE A 113 -10.00 -9.91 13.20
CA ILE A 113 -9.09 -10.34 14.25
C ILE A 113 -8.74 -9.10 15.07
N PRO A 114 -9.10 -9.02 16.36
CA PRO A 114 -8.73 -7.89 17.20
C PRO A 114 -7.20 -7.81 17.35
N PHE A 115 -6.63 -6.63 17.15
CA PHE A 115 -5.18 -6.40 17.25
C PHE A 115 -4.60 -6.66 18.65
N ASP A 116 -5.42 -6.46 19.69
CA ASP A 116 -5.07 -6.76 21.08
C ASP A 116 -5.13 -8.27 21.42
N HIS A 117 -5.69 -9.09 20.52
CA HIS A 117 -5.85 -10.53 20.66
C HIS A 117 -5.38 -11.29 19.40
N LEU A 118 -4.20 -10.93 18.89
CA LEU A 118 -3.62 -11.64 17.74
C LEU A 118 -3.34 -13.12 18.07
N PRO A 119 -3.57 -14.03 17.11
CA PRO A 119 -3.23 -15.43 17.27
C PRO A 119 -1.72 -15.62 17.37
N THR A 120 -1.29 -16.61 18.16
CA THR A 120 0.12 -17.01 18.20
C THR A 120 0.51 -17.69 16.90
N THR A 121 1.43 -17.08 16.16
CA THR A 121 1.98 -17.61 14.92
C THR A 121 3.39 -18.16 15.11
N VAL A 122 3.85 -18.96 14.14
CA VAL A 122 5.26 -19.32 14.02
C VAL A 122 6.05 -18.02 13.77
N PRO A 123 7.15 -17.76 14.52
CA PRO A 123 7.96 -16.57 14.31
C PRO A 123 8.50 -16.50 12.87
N PRO A 124 8.54 -15.31 12.25
CA PRO A 124 9.09 -15.17 10.90
C PRO A 124 10.61 -15.35 10.88
N ASP A 125 11.11 -16.02 9.84
CA ASP A 125 12.56 -16.27 9.67
C ASP A 125 13.26 -15.20 8.81
N ASN A 126 12.55 -14.61 7.84
CA ASN A 126 13.15 -13.79 6.78
C ASN A 126 12.83 -12.30 6.91
N SER A 127 11.65 -11.97 7.42
CA SER A 127 11.17 -10.59 7.45
C SER A 127 10.23 -10.35 8.64
N PRO A 128 10.34 -9.21 9.33
CA PRO A 128 9.43 -8.88 10.43
C PRO A 128 7.96 -8.77 9.97
N TYR A 129 7.70 -8.59 8.68
CA TYR A 129 6.33 -8.55 8.12
C TYR A 129 5.79 -9.94 7.73
N GLY A 130 6.49 -11.02 8.07
CA GLY A 130 6.18 -12.39 7.67
C GLY A 130 7.04 -12.88 6.50
N ASP A 131 6.97 -14.19 6.21
CA ASP A 131 7.87 -14.85 5.26
C ASP A 131 7.35 -14.94 3.83
N ASP A 132 6.03 -14.81 3.64
CA ASP A 132 5.41 -15.09 2.34
C ASP A 132 4.72 -13.94 1.64
N TRP A 133 4.95 -12.70 2.06
CA TRP A 133 4.43 -11.53 1.35
C TRP A 133 5.22 -11.27 0.06
N ASP A 134 4.50 -10.81 -0.98
CA ASP A 134 5.07 -10.37 -2.25
C ASP A 134 5.14 -8.83 -2.30
N LEU A 135 4.08 -8.16 -1.86
CA LEU A 135 3.98 -6.70 -1.83
C LEU A 135 3.26 -6.21 -0.55
N LEU A 136 3.77 -5.14 0.06
CA LEU A 136 3.11 -4.44 1.17
C LEU A 136 2.69 -3.06 0.67
N TRP A 137 1.40 -2.85 0.41
CA TRP A 137 0.87 -1.61 -0.16
C TRP A 137 0.48 -0.64 0.96
N ILE A 138 1.46 0.10 1.47
CA ILE A 138 1.32 0.91 2.70
C ILE A 138 1.14 2.42 2.41
N GLY A 139 1.07 2.80 1.14
CA GLY A 139 0.77 4.14 0.66
C GLY A 139 -0.10 4.05 -0.59
N HIS A 140 -1.36 4.45 -0.47
CA HIS A 140 -2.37 4.37 -1.52
C HIS A 140 -3.45 5.43 -1.30
N CYS A 141 -4.22 5.75 -2.34
CA CYS A 141 -5.34 6.69 -2.25
C CYS A 141 -6.69 6.00 -1.98
N GLY A 142 -6.73 4.67 -2.06
CA GLY A 142 -7.92 3.91 -1.79
C GLY A 142 -7.70 2.41 -1.90
N MET A 143 -8.53 1.67 -1.16
CA MET A 143 -8.54 0.22 -1.11
C MET A 143 -9.93 -0.21 -0.61
N HIS A 144 -10.45 -1.34 -1.08
CA HIS A 144 -11.60 -1.98 -0.44
C HIS A 144 -11.11 -3.06 0.53
N PHE A 145 -11.95 -3.38 1.52
CA PHE A 145 -11.81 -4.68 2.17
C PHE A 145 -12.06 -5.80 1.16
N PRO A 146 -11.48 -7.00 1.38
CA PRO A 146 -11.74 -8.16 0.55
C PRO A 146 -13.25 -8.37 0.34
N PHE A 147 -13.66 -8.62 -0.91
CA PHE A 147 -15.06 -8.88 -1.22
C PHE A 147 -15.36 -10.34 -0.92
N GLU A 148 -16.50 -10.61 -0.27
CA GLU A 148 -16.91 -11.97 0.10
C GLU A 148 -16.99 -12.93 -1.10
N ASN A 149 -17.26 -12.40 -2.30
CA ASN A 149 -17.35 -13.18 -3.54
C ASN A 149 -16.01 -13.37 -4.27
N ASN A 150 -14.92 -12.75 -3.79
CA ASN A 150 -13.61 -12.86 -4.39
C ASN A 150 -12.82 -14.02 -3.78
N LYS A 151 -12.81 -15.16 -4.49
CA LYS A 151 -12.12 -16.39 -4.05
C LYS A 151 -10.59 -16.29 -4.08
N ASN A 152 -10.02 -15.29 -4.76
CA ASN A 152 -8.57 -15.13 -4.87
C ASN A 152 -7.98 -14.31 -3.73
N VAL A 153 -8.80 -13.51 -3.03
CA VAL A 153 -8.35 -12.60 -2.00
C VAL A 153 -8.80 -13.14 -0.63
N PRO A 154 -7.85 -13.47 0.27
CA PRO A 154 -8.17 -13.92 1.62
C PRO A 154 -8.94 -12.85 2.40
N GLN A 155 -9.92 -13.30 3.18
CA GLN A 155 -10.96 -12.45 3.73
C GLN A 155 -10.64 -11.82 5.10
N ALA A 156 -9.73 -12.43 5.87
CA ALA A 156 -9.44 -11.95 7.22
C ALA A 156 -8.77 -10.58 7.21
N ARG A 157 -9.05 -9.82 8.27
CA ARG A 157 -8.51 -8.49 8.54
C ARG A 157 -8.22 -8.33 10.02
N VAL A 158 -7.08 -7.73 10.33
CA VAL A 158 -6.73 -7.33 11.69
C VAL A 158 -7.29 -5.93 11.93
N ILE A 159 -7.99 -5.74 13.05
CA ILE A 159 -8.64 -4.48 13.43
C ILE A 159 -7.98 -3.94 14.70
N HIS A 160 -7.32 -2.79 14.58
CA HIS A 160 -6.75 -2.03 15.69
C HIS A 160 -7.68 -0.86 16.01
N LEU A 161 -8.35 -0.95 17.15
CA LEU A 161 -9.20 0.11 17.69
C LEU A 161 -8.34 1.11 18.49
N ASP A 162 -8.85 2.33 18.63
CA ASP A 162 -8.23 3.39 19.44
C ASP A 162 -6.79 3.77 19.01
N ASP A 163 -6.46 3.59 17.74
CA ASP A 163 -5.18 4.03 17.16
C ASP A 163 -5.15 5.56 17.06
N VAL A 164 -4.48 6.18 18.03
CA VAL A 164 -4.30 7.63 18.14
C VAL A 164 -3.57 8.27 16.95
N THR A 165 -2.95 7.48 16.07
CA THR A 165 -2.32 7.97 14.83
C THR A 165 -3.31 8.13 13.68
N VAL A 166 -4.46 7.48 13.73
CA VAL A 166 -5.52 7.60 12.71
C VAL A 166 -6.23 8.94 12.89
N ALA A 167 -6.35 9.72 11.81
CA ALA A 167 -7.11 10.97 11.81
C ALA A 167 -8.61 10.73 12.04
N PRO A 168 -9.36 11.72 12.58
CA PRO A 168 -10.81 11.62 12.74
C PRO A 168 -11.52 11.28 11.43
N LYS A 169 -12.64 10.55 11.47
CA LYS A 169 -13.36 10.10 10.26
C LYS A 169 -13.72 11.21 9.29
N LYS A 170 -14.03 12.41 9.79
CA LYS A 170 -14.33 13.59 8.94
C LYS A 170 -13.17 13.96 8.01
N ASN A 171 -11.94 13.63 8.40
CA ASN A 171 -10.71 13.88 7.65
C ASN A 171 -10.29 12.66 6.80
N LEU A 172 -10.88 11.49 7.01
CA LEU A 172 -10.63 10.30 6.21
C LEU A 172 -11.37 10.35 4.88
N TRP A 173 -10.65 10.03 3.80
CA TRP A 173 -11.19 9.91 2.45
C TRP A 173 -10.56 8.71 1.72
N THR A 174 -11.20 8.25 0.65
CA THR A 174 -10.73 7.18 -0.23
C THR A 174 -11.32 7.37 -1.62
N PHE A 175 -10.63 6.93 -2.67
CA PHE A 175 -11.23 6.81 -4.00
C PHE A 175 -12.21 5.62 -4.11
N ASN A 176 -11.99 4.58 -3.30
CA ASN A 176 -12.76 3.34 -3.33
C ASN A 176 -14.00 3.45 -2.44
N ILE A 177 -15.17 3.57 -3.05
CA ILE A 177 -16.47 3.64 -2.34
C ILE A 177 -17.19 2.29 -2.49
N PRO A 178 -17.83 1.75 -1.43
CA PRO A 178 -18.00 2.30 -0.08
C PRO A 178 -16.72 2.29 0.77
N PHE A 179 -16.55 3.31 1.62
CA PHE A 179 -15.43 3.37 2.56
C PHE A 179 -15.78 2.61 3.84
N THR A 180 -15.80 1.28 3.75
CA THR A 180 -16.33 0.40 4.81
C THR A 180 -15.70 0.66 6.18
N LEU A 181 -14.38 0.91 6.24
CA LEU A 181 -13.69 1.26 7.49
C LEU A 181 -14.34 2.49 8.16
N LYS A 182 -14.42 3.61 7.43
CA LYS A 182 -15.01 4.86 7.93
C LYS A 182 -16.49 4.70 8.28
N GLU A 183 -17.24 3.93 7.50
CA GLU A 183 -18.68 3.77 7.63
C GLU A 183 -19.08 2.86 8.80
N LYS A 184 -18.35 1.76 9.03
CA LYS A 184 -18.78 0.68 9.93
C LYS A 184 -17.97 0.54 11.24
N TYR A 185 -16.76 1.08 11.29
CA TYR A 185 -15.88 0.93 12.46
C TYR A 185 -15.87 2.19 13.31
N PRO A 186 -15.51 2.14 14.61
CA PRO A 186 -15.38 3.34 15.46
C PRO A 186 -14.37 4.38 14.92
N GLU A 187 -14.37 5.58 15.51
CA GLU A 187 -13.28 6.54 15.33
C GLU A 187 -11.93 5.89 15.65
N HIS A 188 -10.84 6.41 15.08
CA HIS A 188 -9.49 5.93 15.35
C HIS A 188 -9.27 4.43 15.12
N THR A 189 -9.96 3.85 14.12
CA THR A 189 -9.74 2.45 13.74
C THR A 189 -8.77 2.34 12.58
N ARG A 190 -7.78 1.45 12.70
CA ARG A 190 -6.93 0.98 11.61
C ARG A 190 -7.25 -0.47 11.28
N ALA A 191 -7.27 -0.81 10.01
CA ALA A 191 -7.39 -2.18 9.54
C ALA A 191 -6.16 -2.59 8.73
N VAL A 192 -5.75 -3.86 8.84
CA VAL A 192 -4.72 -4.49 8.01
C VAL A 192 -5.33 -5.73 7.37
N HIS A 193 -5.16 -5.90 6.06
CA HIS A 193 -5.81 -7.00 5.32
C HIS A 193 -5.12 -7.25 3.98
N HIS A 194 -5.57 -8.26 3.24
CA HIS A 194 -5.10 -8.51 1.87
C HIS A 194 -5.60 -7.42 0.91
N ALA A 195 -4.73 -6.96 0.01
CA ALA A 195 -5.03 -5.84 -0.89
C ALA A 195 -6.13 -6.19 -1.90
N GLN A 196 -7.09 -5.28 -2.06
CA GLN A 196 -8.15 -5.39 -3.06
C GLN A 196 -8.60 -4.00 -3.55
N GLU A 197 -8.72 -3.88 -4.86
CA GLU A 197 -9.06 -2.68 -5.62
C GLU A 197 -8.14 -1.48 -5.35
N GLY A 198 -6.87 -1.72 -5.01
CA GLY A 198 -5.90 -0.65 -4.69
C GLY A 198 -5.68 0.35 -5.83
N VAL A 199 -5.51 1.62 -5.46
CA VAL A 199 -5.21 2.74 -6.38
C VAL A 199 -4.16 3.68 -5.78
N CYS A 200 -3.36 4.31 -6.65
CA CYS A 200 -2.12 5.04 -6.34
C CYS A 200 -0.98 4.18 -5.77
N THR A 201 0.26 4.60 -6.00
CA THR A 201 1.49 3.88 -5.63
C THR A 201 2.40 4.66 -4.68
N LEU A 202 1.81 5.56 -3.87
CA LEU A 202 2.51 6.45 -2.93
C LEU A 202 3.61 5.74 -2.14
N GLY A 203 3.32 4.54 -1.65
CA GLY A 203 4.32 3.74 -0.97
C GLY A 203 4.01 2.26 -1.00
N TYR A 204 4.98 1.46 -1.43
CA TYR A 204 4.86 0.02 -1.31
C TYR A 204 6.23 -0.63 -1.10
N ALA A 205 6.26 -1.68 -0.29
CA ALA A 205 7.42 -2.53 -0.17
C ALA A 205 7.26 -3.77 -1.04
N VAL A 206 8.36 -4.30 -1.55
CA VAL A 206 8.41 -5.57 -2.30
C VAL A 206 9.45 -6.49 -1.69
N SER A 207 9.11 -7.77 -1.58
CA SER A 207 10.11 -8.80 -1.26
C SER A 207 10.90 -9.12 -2.52
N GLN A 208 12.09 -9.70 -2.39
CA GLN A 208 12.89 -10.08 -3.57
C GLN A 208 12.09 -10.94 -4.56
N LYS A 209 11.39 -11.96 -4.03
CA LYS A 209 10.53 -12.83 -4.84
C LYS A 209 9.35 -12.05 -5.44
N GLY A 210 8.76 -11.13 -4.68
CA GLY A 210 7.70 -10.25 -5.15
C GLY A 210 8.15 -9.39 -6.32
N ALA A 211 9.35 -8.80 -6.24
CA ALA A 211 9.93 -8.01 -7.33
C ALA A 211 10.12 -8.83 -8.61
N ARG A 212 10.60 -10.08 -8.50
CA ARG A 212 10.70 -10.99 -9.65
C ARG A 212 9.34 -11.31 -10.28
N LYS A 213 8.33 -11.58 -9.45
CA LYS A 213 6.96 -11.86 -9.91
C LYS A 213 6.34 -10.62 -10.55
N LEU A 214 6.55 -9.43 -9.98
CA LEU A 214 6.09 -8.16 -10.56
C LEU A 214 6.73 -7.88 -11.92
N LEU A 215 8.04 -8.08 -12.06
CA LEU A 215 8.70 -7.95 -13.37
C LEU A 215 8.08 -8.92 -14.38
N GLN A 216 7.78 -10.15 -13.98
CA GLN A 216 7.12 -11.13 -14.86
C GLN A 216 5.69 -10.72 -15.23
N GLU A 217 4.90 -10.24 -14.27
CA GLU A 217 3.46 -10.03 -14.43
C GLU A 217 3.07 -8.62 -14.88
N VAL A 218 3.95 -7.63 -14.66
CA VAL A 218 3.70 -6.20 -14.94
C VAL A 218 4.69 -5.64 -15.95
N ALA A 219 5.95 -6.10 -15.98
CA ALA A 219 6.94 -5.61 -16.95
C ALA A 219 6.96 -6.38 -18.28
N LEU A 220 6.48 -7.62 -18.31
CA LEU A 220 6.54 -8.49 -19.48
C LEU A 220 5.16 -8.83 -20.09
N LYS A 221 4.07 -8.40 -19.43
CA LYS A 221 2.69 -8.57 -19.92
C LYS A 221 2.09 -7.23 -20.32
N ASP A 222 0.89 -7.28 -20.89
CA ASP A 222 0.12 -6.11 -21.35
C ASP A 222 0.17 -4.93 -20.38
N VAL A 223 0.63 -3.79 -20.89
CA VAL A 223 0.59 -2.48 -20.22
C VAL A 223 -0.66 -1.74 -20.67
N SER A 224 -1.81 -2.29 -20.28
CA SER A 224 -3.14 -1.83 -20.69
C SER A 224 -3.70 -0.72 -19.81
N ASP A 225 -3.14 -0.53 -18.62
CA ASP A 225 -3.65 0.37 -17.58
C ASP A 225 -2.48 1.03 -16.83
N ALA A 226 -2.76 2.07 -16.04
CA ALA A 226 -1.77 2.71 -15.18
C ALA A 226 -1.15 1.71 -14.18
N VAL A 227 0.09 1.98 -13.74
CA VAL A 227 0.89 1.02 -12.98
C VAL A 227 0.21 0.56 -11.68
N ASP A 228 -0.49 1.45 -10.99
CA ASP A 228 -1.28 1.16 -9.80
C ASP A 228 -2.38 0.14 -10.10
N ILE A 229 -3.10 0.30 -11.20
CA ILE A 229 -4.11 -0.66 -11.68
C ILE A 229 -3.46 -1.99 -12.08
N LEU A 230 -2.26 -1.98 -12.66
CA LEU A 230 -1.51 -3.21 -12.94
C LEU A 230 -1.08 -3.93 -11.66
N LEU A 231 -0.69 -3.19 -10.61
CA LEU A 231 -0.40 -3.76 -9.28
C LEU A 231 -1.65 -4.35 -8.64
N ARG A 232 -2.81 -3.70 -8.80
CA ARG A 232 -4.10 -4.27 -8.40
C ARG A 232 -4.34 -5.61 -9.07
N PHE A 233 -4.19 -5.70 -10.40
CA PHE A 233 -4.38 -6.97 -11.11
C PHE A 233 -3.36 -8.04 -10.70
N PHE A 234 -2.12 -7.63 -10.40
CA PHE A 234 -1.10 -8.50 -9.85
C PHE A 234 -1.52 -9.10 -8.50
N CYS A 235 -2.01 -8.28 -7.57
CA CYS A 235 -2.44 -8.73 -6.25
C CYS A 235 -3.67 -9.65 -6.33
N GLU A 236 -4.70 -9.26 -7.07
CA GLU A 236 -5.97 -9.98 -7.16
C GLU A 236 -5.93 -11.22 -8.05
N GLY A 237 -4.91 -11.35 -8.91
CA GLY A 237 -4.89 -12.37 -9.95
C GLY A 237 -5.97 -12.14 -11.02
N ALA A 238 -6.08 -10.90 -11.48
CA ALA A 238 -7.04 -10.50 -12.51
C ALA A 238 -6.35 -10.32 -13.87
N LYS A 239 -7.14 -10.19 -14.95
CA LYS A 239 -6.64 -9.89 -16.31
C LYS A 239 -5.51 -10.82 -16.78
N GLY A 240 -5.67 -12.13 -16.55
CA GLY A 240 -4.68 -13.14 -16.96
C GLY A 240 -3.43 -13.23 -16.08
N ARG A 241 -3.47 -12.64 -14.88
CA ARG A 241 -2.42 -12.71 -13.85
C ARG A 241 -2.78 -13.72 -12.78
N LYS A 242 -1.77 -14.26 -12.10
CA LYS A 242 -1.97 -15.11 -10.92
C LYS A 242 -2.17 -14.23 -9.68
N PRO A 243 -2.89 -14.69 -8.65
CA PRO A 243 -2.99 -13.94 -7.39
C PRO A 243 -1.66 -13.99 -6.63
N HIS A 244 -1.40 -12.92 -5.88
CA HIS A 244 -0.15 -12.71 -5.13
C HIS A 244 -0.44 -12.28 -3.71
N ASN A 245 0.50 -12.53 -2.80
CA ASN A 245 0.30 -12.21 -1.39
C ASN A 245 0.60 -10.73 -1.14
N CYS A 246 -0.41 -9.90 -1.35
CA CYS A 246 -0.33 -8.46 -1.11
C CYS A 246 -1.07 -8.08 0.17
N ILE A 247 -0.40 -7.38 1.09
CA ILE A 247 -0.99 -6.89 2.35
C ILE A 247 -1.03 -5.36 2.32
N THR A 248 -2.08 -4.77 2.88
CA THR A 248 -2.29 -3.33 2.94
C THR A 248 -2.84 -2.92 4.30
N THR A 249 -2.87 -1.61 4.57
CA THR A 249 -3.54 -1.02 5.73
C THR A 249 -4.42 0.15 5.35
N GLN A 250 -5.56 0.28 6.02
CA GLN A 250 -6.47 1.41 5.89
C GLN A 250 -6.65 2.11 7.25
N PRO A 251 -6.50 3.46 7.33
CA PRO A 251 -5.92 4.32 6.29
C PRO A 251 -4.47 3.93 5.98
N ALA A 252 -3.94 4.40 4.83
CA ALA A 252 -2.55 4.17 4.49
C ALA A 252 -1.59 4.83 5.50
N LEU A 253 -0.29 4.51 5.42
CA LEU A 253 0.76 5.11 6.25
C LEU A 253 1.48 6.26 5.54
N PHE A 254 1.61 6.14 4.22
CA PHE A 254 2.17 7.16 3.35
C PHE A 254 1.07 7.83 2.54
N HIS A 255 1.03 9.15 2.60
CA HIS A 255 -0.01 9.97 1.98
C HIS A 255 0.60 11.11 1.16
N HIS A 256 -0.16 11.63 0.21
CA HIS A 256 0.26 12.80 -0.56
C HIS A 256 0.51 13.98 0.37
N HIS A 257 1.68 14.59 0.19
CA HIS A 257 2.02 15.91 0.66
C HIS A 257 1.91 16.92 -0.47
N ARG A 258 1.21 18.01 -0.22
CA ARG A 258 1.04 19.09 -1.18
C ARG A 258 1.64 20.36 -0.59
N PRO A 259 2.78 20.85 -1.12
CA PRO A 259 3.36 22.08 -0.65
C PRO A 259 2.48 23.28 -1.00
N ALA A 260 2.65 24.38 -0.26
CA ALA A 260 2.16 25.68 -0.68
C ALA A 260 2.81 26.06 -2.03
N GLY A 261 2.01 26.62 -2.94
CA GLY A 261 2.48 26.90 -4.30
C GLY A 261 1.41 26.74 -5.38
N PRO A 262 1.79 26.91 -6.66
CA PRO A 262 0.88 26.76 -7.80
C PRO A 262 0.26 25.35 -7.87
N LEU A 263 -1.04 25.27 -8.15
CA LEU A 263 -1.73 23.98 -8.30
C LEU A 263 -1.23 23.19 -9.53
N SER A 264 -0.70 23.88 -10.54
CA SER A 264 -0.09 23.24 -11.71
C SER A 264 1.14 22.40 -11.38
N SER A 265 1.75 22.58 -10.21
CA SER A 265 2.92 21.82 -9.74
C SER A 265 2.53 20.60 -8.88
N MET A 266 1.25 20.19 -8.92
CA MET A 266 0.76 19.06 -8.11
C MET A 266 1.13 17.69 -8.66
N SER A 267 1.16 17.50 -9.98
CA SER A 267 1.52 16.25 -10.63
C SER A 267 1.72 16.46 -12.13
N ASP A 268 2.61 15.67 -12.71
CA ASP A 268 2.86 15.64 -14.17
C ASP A 268 1.89 14.71 -14.92
N ILE A 269 0.98 14.02 -14.22
CA ILE A 269 0.04 13.03 -14.82
C ILE A 269 -1.27 13.71 -15.28
N GLY A 270 -1.49 15.00 -15.00
CA GLY A 270 -2.69 15.71 -15.45
C GLY A 270 -2.67 17.23 -15.27
N ASN A 271 -3.76 17.89 -15.70
CA ASN A 271 -3.96 19.32 -15.48
C ASN A 271 -4.70 19.56 -14.16
N HIS A 272 -4.06 20.27 -13.22
CA HIS A 272 -4.57 20.56 -11.89
C HIS A 272 -5.05 22.02 -11.72
N GLY A 273 -5.21 22.74 -12.82
CA GLY A 273 -5.68 24.12 -12.86
C GLY A 273 -4.59 25.16 -12.59
N SER A 274 -4.97 26.44 -12.64
CA SER A 274 -4.07 27.60 -12.52
C SER A 274 -4.09 28.27 -11.14
N GLY A 275 -4.66 27.61 -10.13
CA GLY A 275 -4.81 28.18 -8.79
C GLY A 275 -3.51 28.18 -7.98
N PHE A 276 -3.61 28.67 -6.75
CA PHE A 276 -2.50 28.70 -5.78
C PHE A 276 -2.95 28.14 -4.44
N ARG A 277 -2.12 27.32 -3.82
CA ARG A 277 -2.32 26.77 -2.47
C ARG A 277 -1.54 27.61 -1.47
N GLU A 278 -2.26 28.30 -0.59
CA GLU A 278 -1.65 29.16 0.43
C GLU A 278 -0.91 28.38 1.54
N LYS A 279 -1.37 27.17 1.85
CA LYS A 279 -0.84 26.37 2.96
C LYS A 279 -0.54 24.95 2.53
N SER A 280 0.64 24.46 2.90
CA SER A 280 1.00 23.06 2.72
C SER A 280 0.05 22.15 3.52
N MET A 281 -0.19 20.94 3.01
CA MET A 281 -1.02 19.94 3.68
C MET A 281 -0.54 18.52 3.37
N THR A 282 -0.77 17.61 4.30
CA THR A 282 -0.58 16.17 4.08
C THR A 282 -1.90 15.48 4.37
N ASP A 283 -2.38 14.63 3.47
CA ASP A 283 -3.67 13.97 3.65
C ASP A 283 -3.64 12.97 4.81
N MET A 284 -4.68 12.98 5.66
CA MET A 284 -4.95 11.96 6.70
C MET A 284 -3.83 11.70 7.75
N VAL A 285 -2.71 12.41 7.69
CA VAL A 285 -1.60 12.31 8.64
C VAL A 285 -1.75 13.35 9.74
N ARG A 286 -1.81 12.90 11.01
CA ARG A 286 -1.98 13.79 12.17
C ARG A 286 -0.72 14.57 12.51
N TRP A 287 0.43 13.90 12.61
CA TRP A 287 1.72 14.54 12.88
C TRP A 287 2.64 14.36 11.69
N SER A 288 2.40 15.14 10.64
CA SER A 288 3.18 15.14 9.41
C SER A 288 4.64 15.46 9.70
N VAL A 289 5.55 14.61 9.19
CA VAL A 289 7.01 14.86 9.26
C VAL A 289 7.35 16.15 8.53
N ARG A 290 6.84 16.35 7.31
CA ARG A 290 7.14 17.55 6.52
C ARG A 290 6.62 18.84 7.17
N LEU A 291 5.42 18.82 7.74
CA LEU A 291 4.81 20.00 8.38
C LEU A 291 5.35 20.26 9.79
N ASN A 292 6.00 19.27 10.42
CA ASN A 292 6.70 19.41 11.69
C ASN A 292 8.24 19.41 11.55
N ALA A 293 8.77 19.60 10.33
CA ALA A 293 10.20 19.48 10.05
C ALA A 293 11.06 20.39 10.94
N ASP A 294 10.66 21.65 11.13
CA ASP A 294 11.38 22.60 11.98
C ASP A 294 11.45 22.12 13.44
N ALA A 295 10.31 21.67 13.99
CA ALA A 295 10.27 21.13 15.36
C ALA A 295 11.18 19.90 15.52
N LEU A 296 11.19 19.00 14.53
CA LEU A 296 12.05 17.82 14.53
C LEU A 296 13.54 18.17 14.45
N LEU A 297 13.91 19.10 13.56
CA LEU A 297 15.29 19.53 13.37
C LEU A 297 15.85 20.28 14.57
N ASP A 298 14.98 21.03 15.27
CA ASP A 298 15.32 21.72 16.51
C ASP A 298 15.31 20.80 17.75
N GLY A 299 14.97 19.51 17.59
CA GLY A 299 14.86 18.55 18.70
C GLY A 299 13.69 18.82 19.65
N ARG A 300 12.68 19.56 19.20
CA ARG A 300 11.47 19.87 19.97
C ARG A 300 10.43 18.75 19.87
N THR A 301 9.46 18.78 20.76
CA THR A 301 8.38 17.77 20.86
C THR A 301 6.99 18.38 20.89
N ASP A 302 6.86 19.69 20.68
CA ASP A 302 5.59 20.40 20.57
C ASP A 302 5.06 20.35 19.13
N PHE A 303 4.83 19.13 18.64
CA PHE A 303 4.34 18.87 17.30
C PHE A 303 2.91 19.38 17.12
N VAL A 304 2.65 19.98 15.96
CA VAL A 304 1.33 20.42 15.54
C VAL A 304 0.57 19.22 15.01
N ASP A 305 -0.61 18.98 15.56
CA ASP A 305 -1.61 18.07 15.00
C ASP A 305 -2.35 18.76 13.85
N GLN A 306 -2.24 18.20 12.65
CA GLN A 306 -2.93 18.67 11.44
C GLN A 306 -4.42 18.32 11.48
N TYR A 307 -4.80 17.28 12.21
CA TYR A 307 -6.17 16.79 12.32
C TYR A 307 -6.51 16.46 13.79
N PRO A 308 -6.53 17.46 14.68
CA PRO A 308 -6.92 17.23 16.07
C PRO A 308 -8.36 16.72 16.12
N ALA A 309 -8.64 15.81 17.06
CA ALA A 309 -10.00 15.45 17.40
C ALA A 309 -10.77 16.72 17.82
N ASP A 310 -12.05 16.80 17.47
CA ASP A 310 -12.90 17.88 17.98
C ASP A 310 -12.97 17.78 19.50
N SER A 311 -12.68 18.90 20.18
CA SER A 311 -12.77 19.07 21.64
C SER A 311 -14.20 19.01 22.14
#